data_AF-A0A0N4TB56-F1
#
_entry.id   AF-A0A0N4TB56-F1
#
_cell.length_a   1.000
_cell.length_b   1.000
_cell.length_c   1.000
_cell.angle_alpha   90.00
_cell.angle_beta   90.00
_cell.angle_gamma   90.00
#
_symmetry.space_group_name_H-M   'P 1'
#
loop_
_entity.id
_entity.type
_entity.pdbx_description
1 polymer ?
#
loop_
_entity_poly.entity_id
_entity_poly.type
_entity_poly.pdbx_seq_one_letter_code
_entity_poly.pdbx_strand_id
1 'polypeptide(L)'
;KRLEIKAKKAEQDARLYIRQGDKNHAAQYLRQKKRALKEIESKDNQYQRLLEMMQQLGRTKQNKQILDVYKAGANAFKATLERQGISPEKIDETMDDIDDAMAAAEEIQDAIAAGVPTLAASEINKDLEAELNAILASDNSEIDSMIKDLPDMPSEELSTAGPAKTSSETEDDSIVARLKRLREPV
;
A
#
# COMPACT_ATOMS: atom_id res chain seq x y z
N LYS A 1 24.25 30.00 33.71
CA LYS A 1 24.82 31.25 34.29
C LYS A 1 25.08 31.20 35.81
N ARG A 2 24.07 31.12 36.71
CA ARG A 2 24.32 31.14 38.19
C ARG A 2 25.22 29.99 38.68
N LEU A 3 25.01 28.78 38.16
CA LEU A 3 25.82 27.60 38.52
C LEU A 3 27.25 27.67 37.97
N GLU A 4 27.44 28.19 36.75
CA GLU A 4 28.77 28.43 36.18
C GLU A 4 29.55 29.45 37.01
N ILE A 5 28.91 30.54 37.44
CA ILE A 5 29.53 31.54 38.32
C ILE A 5 29.92 30.89 39.65
N LYS A 6 29.06 30.04 40.22
CA LYS A 6 29.34 29.28 41.46
C LYS A 6 30.52 28.32 41.28
N ALA A 7 30.60 27.61 40.15
CA ALA A 7 31.71 26.71 39.83
C ALA A 7 33.03 27.47 39.65
N LYS A 8 33.02 28.61 38.95
CA LYS A 8 34.19 29.48 38.75
C LYS A 8 34.67 30.08 40.08
N LYS A 9 33.76 30.52 40.94
CA LYS A 9 34.12 31.05 42.27
C LYS A 9 34.72 29.96 43.16
N ALA A 10 34.11 28.78 43.21
CA ALA A 10 34.65 27.65 43.97
C ALA A 10 36.04 27.21 43.43
N GLU A 11 36.28 27.34 42.12
CA GLU A 11 37.61 27.11 41.54
C GLU A 11 38.64 28.13 42.00
N GLN A 12 38.29 29.42 42.02
CA GLN A 12 39.16 30.48 42.50
C GLN A 12 39.50 30.28 43.98
N ASP A 13 38.49 30.01 44.82
CA ASP A 13 38.66 29.76 46.25
C ASP A 13 39.55 28.52 46.48
N ALA A 14 39.33 27.42 45.75
CA ALA A 14 40.19 26.24 45.83
C ALA A 14 41.66 26.56 45.51
N ARG A 15 41.93 27.38 44.48
CA ARG A 15 43.29 27.78 44.11
C ARG A 15 43.96 28.63 45.18
N LEU A 16 43.20 29.48 45.90
CA LEU A 16 43.72 30.28 47.01
C LEU A 16 44.17 29.40 48.18
N TYR A 17 43.33 28.46 48.61
CA TYR A 17 43.67 27.55 49.72
C TYR A 17 44.82 26.58 49.37
N ILE A 18 44.93 26.15 48.11
CA ILE A 18 46.10 25.39 47.64
C ILE A 18 47.40 26.17 47.83
N ARG A 19 47.41 27.46 47.49
CA ARG A 19 48.59 28.33 47.66
C ARG A 19 48.95 28.56 49.12
N GLN A 20 47.96 28.52 50.01
CA GLN A 20 48.14 28.64 51.46
C GLN A 20 48.55 27.32 52.13
N GLY A 21 48.61 26.21 51.38
CA GLY A 21 48.94 24.88 51.91
C GLY A 21 47.78 24.17 52.62
N ASP A 22 46.58 24.77 52.67
CA ASP A 22 45.41 24.17 53.30
C ASP A 22 44.66 23.25 52.33
N LYS A 23 45.05 21.98 52.35
CA LYS A 23 44.48 20.94 51.48
C LYS A 23 43.02 20.61 51.80
N ASN A 24 42.59 20.79 53.06
CA ASN A 24 41.25 20.41 53.49
C ASN A 24 40.20 21.36 52.93
N HIS A 25 40.43 22.67 53.07
CA HIS A 25 39.55 23.69 52.48
C HIS A 25 39.57 23.63 50.95
N ALA A 26 40.74 23.45 50.34
CA ALA A 26 40.84 23.27 48.89
C ALA A 26 39.99 22.09 48.39
N ALA A 27 40.05 20.94 49.05
CA ALA A 27 39.25 19.77 48.68
C ALA A 27 37.73 20.02 48.80
N GLN A 28 37.29 20.78 49.80
CA GLN A 28 35.89 21.17 49.97
C GLN A 28 35.39 22.03 48.79
N TYR A 29 36.15 23.05 48.39
CA TYR A 29 35.79 23.90 47.26
C TYR A 29 35.81 23.15 45.91
N LEU A 30 36.74 22.20 45.72
CA LEU A 30 36.72 21.32 44.54
C LEU A 30 35.49 20.42 44.50
N ARG A 31 35.04 19.89 45.65
CA ARG A 31 33.76 19.15 45.74
C ARG A 31 32.58 20.04 45.40
N GLN A 32 32.58 21.30 45.85
CA GLN A 32 31.54 22.27 45.52
C GLN A 32 31.50 22.58 44.02
N LYS A 33 32.66 22.77 43.38
CA LYS A 33 32.79 22.92 41.92
C LYS A 33 32.21 21.70 41.20
N LYS A 34 32.60 20.48 41.60
CA LYS A 34 32.11 19.24 40.98
C LYS A 34 30.59 19.09 41.09
N ARG A 35 30.01 19.42 42.25
CA ARG A 35 28.54 19.44 42.44
C ARG A 35 27.86 20.43 41.50
N ALA A 36 28.39 21.64 41.38
CA ALA A 36 27.83 22.67 40.50
C ALA A 36 27.91 22.27 39.02
N LEU A 37 29.01 21.65 38.58
CA LEU A 37 29.15 21.14 37.21
C LEU A 37 28.17 19.99 36.91
N LYS A 38 28.01 19.05 37.84
CA LYS A 38 27.02 17.96 37.70
C LYS A 38 25.59 18.49 37.61
N GLU A 39 25.28 19.55 38.34
CA GLU A 39 23.97 20.20 38.27
C GLU A 39 23.75 20.90 36.92
N ILE A 40 24.79 21.53 36.34
CA ILE A 40 24.72 22.09 34.98
C ILE A 40 24.42 20.99 33.97
N GLU A 41 25.20 19.91 33.96
CA GLU A 41 25.01 18.77 33.06
C GLU A 41 23.60 18.17 33.18
N SER A 42 23.09 18.01 34.40
CA SER A 42 21.72 17.54 34.64
C SER A 42 20.68 18.47 34.03
N LYS A 43 20.85 19.80 34.14
CA LYS A 43 19.93 20.77 33.54
C LYS A 43 20.03 20.82 32.03
N ASP A 44 21.22 20.67 31.46
CA ASP A 44 21.39 20.59 30.01
C ASP A 44 20.70 19.34 29.46
N ASN A 45 20.83 18.19 30.13
CA ASN A 45 20.11 16.97 29.78
C ASN A 45 18.59 17.13 29.87
N GLN A 46 18.09 17.83 30.89
CA GLN A 46 16.66 18.15 31.00
C GLN A 46 16.19 19.08 29.87
N TYR A 47 17.01 20.06 29.49
CA TYR A 47 16.71 20.97 28.39
C TYR A 47 16.64 20.24 27.05
N GLN A 48 17.57 19.32 26.77
CA GLN A 48 17.54 18.50 25.56
C GLN A 48 16.28 17.64 25.49
N ARG A 49 15.89 16.99 26.60
CA ARG A 49 14.63 16.24 26.67
C ARG A 49 13.40 17.11 26.42
N LEU A 50 13.39 18.34 26.94
CA LEU A 50 12.30 19.27 26.69
C LEU A 50 12.24 19.68 25.21
N LEU A 51 13.38 19.92 24.58
CA LEU A 51 13.47 20.25 23.16
C LEU A 51 12.96 19.09 22.28
N GLU A 52 13.36 17.85 22.58
CA GLU A 52 12.86 16.64 21.92
C GLU A 52 11.34 16.52 22.05
N MET A 53 10.80 16.72 23.26
CA MET A 53 9.35 16.69 23.50
C MET A 53 8.61 17.77 22.72
N MET A 54 9.17 18.98 22.62
CA MET A 54 8.58 20.06 21.80
C MET A 54 8.56 19.70 20.32
N GLN A 55 9.64 19.11 19.80
CA GLN A 55 9.68 18.64 18.40
C GLN A 55 8.65 17.54 18.15
N GLN A 56 8.53 16.58 19.07
CA GLN A 56 7.53 15.52 18.97
C GLN A 56 6.10 16.07 19.00
N LEU A 57 5.82 17.07 19.85
CA LEU A 57 4.52 17.73 19.88
C LEU A 57 4.21 18.46 18.57
N GLY A 58 5.21 19.11 17.98
CA GLY A 58 5.11 19.72 16.64
C GLY A 58 4.72 18.70 15.57
N ARG A 59 5.40 17.53 15.56
CA ARG A 59 5.07 16.41 14.66
C ARG A 59 3.66 15.89 14.88
N THR A 60 3.23 15.72 16.14
CA THR A 60 1.86 15.28 16.46
C THR A 60 0.81 16.26 15.94
N LYS A 61 1.06 17.57 16.04
CA LYS A 61 0.16 18.59 15.48
C LYS A 61 0.06 18.48 13.96
N GLN A 62 1.17 18.29 13.27
CA GLN A 62 1.18 18.07 11.81
C GLN A 62 0.43 16.78 11.45
N ASN A 63 0.68 15.68 12.17
CA ASN A 63 -0.03 14.41 11.95
C ASN A 63 -1.54 14.56 12.13
N LYS A 64 -2.00 15.36 13.09
CA LYS A 64 -3.43 15.67 13.23
C LYS A 64 -3.97 16.37 11.98
N GLN A 65 -3.27 17.39 11.47
CA GLN A 65 -3.69 18.08 10.25
C GLN A 65 -3.76 17.15 9.05
N ILE A 66 -2.78 16.24 8.91
CA ILE A 66 -2.79 15.21 7.88
C ILE A 66 -4.04 14.33 8.05
N LEU A 67 -4.33 13.82 9.26
CA LEU A 67 -5.53 13.02 9.50
C LEU A 67 -6.83 13.76 9.17
N ASP A 68 -6.91 15.05 9.47
CA ASP A 68 -8.09 15.87 9.14
C ASP A 68 -8.25 16.00 7.62
N VAL A 69 -7.16 16.17 6.87
CA VAL A 69 -7.17 16.17 5.39
C VAL A 69 -7.59 14.81 4.83
N TYR A 70 -7.06 13.70 5.36
CA TYR A 70 -7.47 12.35 4.94
C TYR A 70 -8.95 12.11 5.18
N LYS A 71 -9.50 12.54 6.33
CA LYS A 71 -10.93 12.45 6.61
C LYS A 71 -11.75 13.28 5.63
N ALA A 72 -11.33 14.51 5.34
CA ALA A 72 -11.99 15.36 4.37
C ALA A 72 -11.97 14.73 2.96
N GLY A 73 -10.83 14.16 2.54
CA GLY A 73 -10.68 13.46 1.28
C GLY A 73 -11.56 12.21 1.19
N ALA A 74 -11.59 11.39 2.24
CA ALA A 74 -12.45 10.20 2.32
C ALA A 74 -13.95 10.58 2.22
N ASN A 75 -14.36 11.63 2.92
CA ASN A 75 -15.74 12.12 2.86
C ASN A 75 -16.08 12.68 1.47
N ALA A 76 -15.16 13.43 0.84
CA ALA A 76 -15.35 13.94 -0.52
C ALA A 76 -15.43 12.81 -1.56
N PHE A 77 -14.61 11.78 -1.40
CA PHE A 77 -14.64 10.58 -2.24
C PHE A 77 -15.98 9.85 -2.11
N LYS A 78 -16.43 9.57 -0.88
CA LYS A 78 -17.75 8.97 -0.62
C LYS A 78 -18.89 9.79 -1.21
N ALA A 79 -18.90 11.10 -0.97
CA ALA A 79 -19.92 12.00 -1.53
C ALA A 79 -19.91 12.01 -3.06
N THR A 80 -18.75 11.83 -3.69
CA THR A 80 -18.64 11.74 -5.15
C THR A 80 -19.24 10.44 -5.66
N LEU A 81 -18.96 9.30 -5.02
CA LEU A 81 -19.58 8.01 -5.35
C LEU A 81 -21.10 8.09 -5.21
N GLU A 82 -21.60 8.61 -4.08
CA GLU A 82 -23.03 8.81 -3.84
C GLU A 82 -23.67 9.72 -4.91
N ARG A 83 -23.01 10.83 -5.28
CA ARG A 83 -23.50 11.74 -6.32
C ARG A 83 -23.55 11.10 -7.70
N GLN A 84 -22.59 10.22 -8.02
CA GLN A 84 -22.61 9.43 -9.25
C GLN A 84 -23.56 8.24 -9.15
N GLY A 85 -24.26 8.09 -8.02
CA GLY A 85 -25.17 6.99 -7.79
C GLY A 85 -24.46 5.64 -7.74
N ILE A 86 -23.18 5.60 -7.42
CA ILE A 86 -22.39 4.37 -7.23
C ILE A 86 -22.43 4.06 -5.73
N SER A 87 -23.17 3.02 -5.35
CA SER A 87 -23.19 2.49 -3.99
C SER A 87 -22.74 1.02 -3.99
N PRO A 88 -22.28 0.47 -2.86
CA PRO A 88 -21.95 -0.95 -2.76
C PRO A 88 -23.08 -1.84 -3.26
N GLU A 89 -24.31 -1.54 -2.85
CA GLU A 89 -25.51 -2.32 -3.21
C GLU A 89 -25.77 -2.31 -4.72
N LYS A 90 -25.54 -1.18 -5.39
CA LYS A 90 -25.68 -1.10 -6.85
C LYS A 90 -24.57 -1.81 -7.59
N ILE A 91 -23.37 -1.88 -7.03
CA ILE A 91 -22.28 -2.65 -7.60
C ILE A 91 -22.62 -4.15 -7.51
N ASP A 92 -23.14 -4.58 -6.36
CA ASP A 92 -23.59 -5.97 -6.17
C ASP A 92 -24.73 -6.30 -7.16
N GLU A 93 -25.76 -5.45 -7.26
CA GLU A 93 -26.87 -5.61 -8.21
C GLU A 93 -26.40 -5.67 -9.67
N THR A 94 -25.48 -4.79 -10.07
CA THR A 94 -24.93 -4.84 -11.44
C THR A 94 -24.06 -6.06 -11.69
N MET A 95 -23.44 -6.64 -10.66
CA MET A 95 -22.69 -7.89 -10.80
C MET A 95 -23.64 -9.09 -10.96
N ASP A 96 -24.72 -9.12 -10.19
CA ASP A 96 -25.79 -10.13 -10.32
C ASP A 96 -26.42 -10.07 -11.73
N ASP A 97 -26.75 -8.88 -12.24
CA ASP A 97 -27.28 -8.68 -13.60
C ASP A 97 -26.33 -9.18 -14.70
N ILE A 98 -25.02 -9.02 -14.50
CA ILE A 98 -23.99 -9.51 -15.43
C ILE A 98 -23.95 -11.03 -15.42
N ASP A 99 -23.95 -11.65 -14.24
CA ASP A 99 -23.93 -13.11 -14.10
C ASP A 99 -25.18 -13.74 -14.72
N ASP A 100 -26.35 -13.15 -14.50
CA ASP A 100 -27.61 -13.58 -15.13
C ASP A 100 -27.56 -13.45 -16.66
N ALA A 101 -27.02 -12.33 -17.18
CA ALA A 101 -26.86 -12.13 -18.62
C ALA A 101 -25.86 -13.12 -19.24
N MET A 102 -24.79 -13.45 -18.53
CA MET A 102 -23.82 -14.46 -18.96
C MET A 102 -24.45 -15.86 -18.98
N ALA A 103 -25.21 -16.22 -17.96
CA ALA A 103 -25.94 -17.49 -17.91
C ALA A 103 -26.95 -17.62 -19.06
N ALA A 104 -27.70 -16.55 -19.35
CA ALA A 104 -28.62 -16.52 -20.48
C ALA A 104 -27.89 -16.64 -21.83
N ALA A 105 -26.72 -16.00 -21.97
CA ALA A 105 -25.89 -16.12 -23.17
C ALA A 105 -25.37 -17.55 -23.37
N GLU A 106 -24.98 -18.24 -22.29
CA GLU A 106 -24.58 -19.64 -22.30
C GLU A 106 -25.74 -20.56 -22.68
N GLU A 107 -26.93 -20.37 -22.11
CA GLU A 107 -28.14 -21.12 -22.49
C GLU A 107 -28.50 -20.94 -23.97
N ILE A 108 -28.40 -19.72 -24.49
CA ILE A 108 -28.61 -19.44 -25.92
C ILE A 108 -27.56 -20.16 -26.77
N GLN A 109 -26.30 -20.11 -26.37
CA GLN A 109 -25.21 -20.78 -27.07
C GLN A 109 -25.43 -22.30 -27.10
N ASP A 110 -25.83 -22.89 -25.98
CA ASP A 110 -26.14 -24.32 -25.87
C ASP A 110 -27.37 -24.70 -26.71
N ALA A 111 -28.42 -23.88 -26.72
CA ALA A 111 -29.61 -24.10 -27.55
C ALA A 111 -29.28 -24.01 -29.05
N ILE A 112 -28.42 -23.07 -29.45
CA ILE A 112 -27.93 -22.95 -30.83
C ILE A 112 -27.07 -24.18 -31.20
N ALA A 113 -26.17 -24.61 -30.30
CA ALA A 113 -25.30 -25.76 -30.52
C ALA A 113 -26.09 -27.09 -30.59
N ALA A 114 -27.14 -27.23 -29.77
CA ALA A 114 -28.03 -28.39 -29.80
C ALA A 114 -28.85 -28.45 -31.09
N GLY A 115 -29.20 -27.29 -31.67
CA GLY A 115 -29.97 -27.17 -32.90
C GLY A 115 -31.41 -27.70 -32.79
N VAL A 116 -32.22 -27.52 -33.85
CA VAL A 116 -33.57 -28.12 -33.92
C VAL A 116 -33.44 -29.54 -34.46
N PRO A 117 -33.83 -30.60 -33.71
CA PRO A 117 -33.86 -31.95 -34.24
C PRO A 117 -34.94 -32.02 -35.31
N THR A 118 -34.54 -31.91 -36.58
CA THR A 118 -35.40 -32.16 -37.72
C THR A 118 -35.18 -33.59 -38.20
N LEU A 119 -36.24 -34.23 -38.71
CA LEU A 119 -36.14 -35.57 -39.31
C LEU A 119 -35.02 -35.64 -40.37
N ALA A 120 -34.85 -34.56 -41.15
CA ALA A 120 -33.78 -34.44 -42.13
C ALA A 120 -32.37 -34.39 -41.49
N ALA A 121 -32.19 -33.66 -40.38
CA ALA A 121 -30.92 -33.64 -39.66
C ALA A 121 -30.57 -35.00 -39.03
N SER A 122 -31.57 -35.78 -38.61
CA SER A 122 -31.36 -37.12 -38.07
C SER A 122 -30.94 -38.13 -39.14
N GLU A 123 -31.47 -38.03 -40.37
CA GLU A 123 -31.02 -38.84 -41.51
C GLU A 123 -29.61 -38.46 -41.95
N ILE A 124 -29.32 -37.16 -42.06
CA ILE A 124 -27.97 -36.64 -42.38
C ILE A 124 -26.95 -37.08 -41.31
N ASN A 125 -27.28 -37.03 -40.03
CA ASN A 125 -26.38 -37.49 -38.96
C ASN A 125 -26.12 -39.00 -39.03
N LYS A 126 -27.10 -39.83 -39.41
CA LYS A 126 -26.90 -41.27 -39.60
C LYS A 126 -25.99 -41.57 -40.79
N ASP A 127 -26.17 -40.86 -41.90
CA ASP A 127 -25.29 -40.98 -43.06
C ASP A 127 -23.86 -40.54 -42.73
N LEU A 128 -23.69 -39.44 -41.99
CA LEU A 128 -22.39 -38.97 -41.49
C LEU A 128 -21.75 -39.96 -40.51
N GLU A 129 -22.52 -40.58 -39.60
CA GLU A 129 -22.02 -41.63 -38.71
C GLU A 129 -21.56 -42.87 -39.50
N ALA A 130 -22.29 -43.25 -40.56
CA ALA A 130 -21.89 -44.35 -41.43
C ALA A 130 -20.61 -44.02 -42.23
N GLU A 131 -20.49 -42.79 -42.75
CA GLU A 131 -19.29 -42.31 -43.44
C GLU A 131 -18.09 -42.24 -42.47
N LEU A 132 -18.28 -41.73 -41.24
CA LEU A 132 -17.25 -41.71 -40.21
C LEU A 132 -16.78 -43.11 -39.84
N ASN A 133 -17.71 -44.05 -39.66
CA ASN A 133 -17.36 -45.45 -39.39
C ASN A 133 -16.63 -46.09 -40.57
N ALA A 134 -16.97 -45.72 -41.82
CA ALA A 134 -16.24 -46.17 -42.99
C ALA A 134 -14.81 -45.59 -43.03
N ILE A 135 -14.61 -44.32 -42.66
CA ILE A 135 -13.29 -43.66 -42.56
C ILE A 135 -12.46 -44.27 -41.42
N LEU A 136 -13.07 -44.59 -40.29
CA LEU A 136 -12.40 -45.23 -39.16
C LEU A 136 -12.07 -46.71 -39.44
N ALA A 137 -12.92 -47.40 -40.21
CA ALA A 137 -12.72 -48.80 -40.60
C ALA A 137 -11.81 -48.95 -41.83
N SER A 138 -11.67 -47.92 -42.66
CA SER A 138 -10.59 -47.87 -43.63
C SER A 138 -9.28 -47.74 -42.86
N ASP A 139 -8.40 -48.74 -42.98
CA ASP A 139 -7.12 -48.81 -42.27
C ASP A 139 -6.34 -47.49 -42.41
N ASN A 140 -6.33 -46.67 -41.35
CA ASN A 140 -5.51 -45.47 -41.20
C ASN A 140 -4.02 -45.78 -41.03
N SER A 141 -3.56 -46.96 -41.49
CA SER A 141 -2.18 -47.43 -41.40
C SER A 141 -1.19 -46.45 -42.03
N GLU A 142 -1.60 -45.69 -43.04
CA GLU A 142 -0.80 -44.63 -43.64
C GLU A 142 -0.70 -43.38 -42.74
N ILE A 143 -1.78 -42.98 -42.06
CA ILE A 143 -1.80 -41.80 -41.18
C ILE A 143 -1.06 -42.06 -39.87
N ASP A 144 -1.24 -43.25 -39.29
CA ASP A 144 -0.58 -43.68 -38.05
C ASP A 144 0.95 -43.82 -38.24
N SER A 145 1.37 -44.16 -39.48
CA SER A 145 2.80 -44.12 -39.86
C SER A 145 3.36 -42.71 -39.99
N MET A 146 2.54 -41.73 -40.40
CA MET A 146 2.95 -40.32 -40.52
C MET A 146 3.00 -39.57 -39.19
N ILE A 147 2.11 -39.89 -38.23
CA ILE A 147 2.09 -39.24 -36.90
C ILE A 147 3.28 -39.67 -36.03
N LYS A 148 3.77 -40.91 -36.22
CA LYS A 148 4.93 -41.44 -35.50
C LYS A 148 6.26 -40.73 -35.84
N ASP A 149 6.32 -40.08 -37.00
CA ASP A 149 7.53 -39.39 -37.50
C ASP A 149 7.57 -37.88 -37.17
N LEU A 150 6.58 -37.34 -36.45
CA LEU A 150 6.62 -35.94 -36.01
C LEU A 150 7.44 -35.77 -34.71
N PRO A 151 8.35 -34.78 -34.64
CA PRO A 151 9.11 -34.48 -33.44
C PRO A 151 8.22 -33.88 -32.34
N ASP A 152 8.49 -34.27 -31.10
CA ASP A 152 7.73 -33.88 -29.90
C ASP A 152 7.81 -32.37 -29.63
N MET A 153 6.67 -31.74 -29.32
CA MET A 153 6.57 -30.29 -29.18
C MET A 153 7.01 -29.85 -27.76
N PRO A 154 7.93 -28.89 -27.62
CA PRO A 154 8.37 -28.44 -26.30
C PRO A 154 7.25 -27.68 -25.60
N SER A 155 6.89 -28.15 -24.40
CA SER A 155 5.93 -27.50 -23.52
C SER A 155 6.59 -26.33 -22.80
N GLU A 156 6.27 -25.10 -23.20
CA GLU A 156 6.71 -23.88 -22.51
C GLU A 156 5.60 -23.42 -21.56
N GLU A 157 5.82 -23.54 -20.25
CA GLU A 157 4.89 -23.09 -19.23
C GLU A 157 4.85 -21.55 -19.17
N LEU A 158 3.67 -20.97 -19.43
CA LEU A 158 3.39 -19.55 -19.28
C LEU A 158 3.46 -19.14 -17.81
N SER A 159 4.59 -18.56 -17.40
CA SER A 159 4.74 -17.96 -16.07
C SER A 159 3.99 -16.63 -15.99
N THR A 160 3.03 -16.57 -15.08
CA THR A 160 2.27 -15.36 -14.74
C THR A 160 3.04 -14.46 -13.76
N ALA A 161 2.68 -13.17 -13.77
CA ALA A 161 2.79 -12.16 -12.71
C ALA A 161 3.91 -11.09 -12.76
N GLY A 162 3.47 -9.82 -12.70
CA GLY A 162 4.26 -8.66 -12.31
C GLY A 162 3.57 -7.30 -12.57
N PRO A 163 3.15 -6.53 -11.54
CA PRO A 163 2.36 -5.30 -11.70
C PRO A 163 3.21 -4.04 -11.93
N ALA A 164 2.63 -3.10 -12.70
CA ALA A 164 3.22 -1.84 -13.11
C ALA A 164 3.39 -0.84 -11.95
N LYS A 165 4.56 -0.17 -11.93
CA LYS A 165 4.91 0.93 -11.01
C LYS A 165 4.29 2.24 -11.48
N THR A 166 3.57 2.93 -10.59
CA THR A 166 3.14 4.32 -10.78
C THR A 166 4.21 5.27 -10.22
N SER A 167 4.74 6.14 -11.09
CA SER A 167 5.66 7.21 -10.74
C SER A 167 4.89 8.42 -10.21
N SER A 168 5.36 8.92 -9.08
CA SER A 168 4.99 10.17 -8.43
C SER A 168 5.44 11.39 -9.24
N GLU A 169 4.61 12.44 -9.34
CA GLU A 169 5.09 13.82 -9.48
C GLU A 169 4.01 14.85 -9.04
N THR A 170 4.33 15.51 -7.93
CA THR A 170 4.11 16.93 -7.54
C THR A 170 2.84 17.68 -8.00
N GLU A 171 1.85 17.83 -7.11
CA GLU A 171 0.78 18.86 -7.21
C GLU A 171 0.42 19.45 -5.82
N ASP A 172 1.40 19.87 -5.01
CA ASP A 172 1.11 20.27 -3.62
C ASP A 172 0.30 21.58 -3.44
N ASP A 173 0.22 22.46 -4.45
CA ASP A 173 -0.53 23.72 -4.34
C ASP A 173 -1.91 23.73 -5.03
N SER A 174 -2.35 22.60 -5.61
CA SER A 174 -3.61 22.50 -6.36
C SER A 174 -4.72 21.75 -5.60
N ILE A 175 -4.36 20.78 -4.75
CA ILE A 175 -5.33 19.80 -4.21
C ILE A 175 -6.39 20.47 -3.34
N VAL A 176 -6.00 21.39 -2.44
CA VAL A 176 -6.96 22.07 -1.55
C VAL A 176 -7.92 22.95 -2.34
N ALA A 177 -7.42 23.66 -3.37
CA ALA A 177 -8.26 24.50 -4.23
C ALA A 177 -9.21 23.66 -5.10
N ARG A 178 -8.74 22.52 -5.60
CA ARG A 178 -9.49 21.57 -6.43
C ARG A 178 -10.58 20.85 -5.62
N LEU A 179 -10.28 20.44 -4.38
CA LEU A 179 -11.25 19.86 -3.45
C LEU A 179 -12.32 20.87 -3.04
N LYS A 180 -11.97 22.17 -2.94
CA LYS A 180 -12.95 23.22 -2.62
C LYS A 180 -13.95 23.44 -3.76
N ARG A 181 -13.50 23.41 -5.02
CA ARG A 181 -14.37 23.50 -6.21
C ARG A 181 -15.35 22.33 -6.33
N LEU A 182 -14.92 21.11 -6.01
CA LEU A 182 -15.79 19.93 -6.01
C LEU A 182 -16.91 19.99 -4.96
N ARG A 183 -16.77 20.87 -3.97
CA ARG A 183 -17.73 21.05 -2.89
C ARG A 183 -18.82 22.07 -3.19
N GLU A 184 -18.67 22.88 -4.24
CA GLU A 184 -19.69 23.83 -4.67
C GLU A 184 -20.62 23.15 -5.71
N PRO A 185 -21.95 23.23 -5.53
CA PRO A 185 -22.89 22.77 -6.54
C PRO A 185 -22.82 23.71 -7.75
N VAL A 186 -22.74 23.13 -8.96
CA VAL A 186 -23.00 23.84 -10.23
C VAL A 186 -24.49 24.14 -10.32
#